data_AF-A0A7J9AKV6-F1
#
_entry.id   AF-A0A7J9AKV6-F1
#
_cell.length_a   1.000
_cell.length_b   1.000
_cell.length_c   1.000
_cell.angle_alpha   90.00
_cell.angle_beta   90.00
_cell.angle_gamma   90.00
#
_symmetry.space_group_name_H-M   'P 1'
#
loop_
_entity.id
_entity.type
_entity.pdbx_description
1 polymer ?
#
loop_
_entity_poly.entity_id
_entity_poly.type
_entity_poly.pdbx_seq_one_letter_code
_entity_poly.pdbx_strand_id
1 'polypeptide(L)' 'MLKLMGFFTEAEDNGVELDVNTQIEIVFKSLTNEFVGFRATYNLGNKALTLTQLMKELQSYELMLNGGKSV' A
#
# COMPACT_ATOMS: atom_id res chain seq x y z
N MET A 1 0.24 8.01 0.80
CA MET A 1 1.20 6.92 1.09
C MET A 1 2.32 7.29 2.07
N LEU A 2 3.02 8.42 1.91
CA LEU A 2 4.12 8.80 2.83
C LEU A 2 3.71 8.87 4.32
N LYS A 3 2.47 9.31 4.59
CA LYS A 3 1.93 9.37 5.96
C LYS A 3 1.77 7.98 6.60
N LEU A 4 1.43 6.95 5.83
CA LEU A 4 1.30 5.57 6.32
C LEU A 4 2.66 4.95 6.66
N MET A 5 3.68 5.20 5.83
CA MET A 5 5.06 4.78 6.12
C MET A 5 5.55 5.39 7.44
N GLY A 6 5.28 6.67 7.67
CA GLY A 6 5.61 7.34 8.93
C GLY A 6 4.97 6.66 10.15
N PHE A 7 3.71 6.23 10.05
CA PHE A 7 3.05 5.50 11.14
C PHE A 7 3.64 4.12 11.41
N PHE A 8 4.13 3.41 10.38
CA PHE A 8 4.81 2.14 10.59
C PHE A 8 6.15 2.31 11.28
N THR A 9 6.94 3.32 10.87
CA THR A 9 8.18 3.69 11.55
C THR A 9 7.91 4.09 13.00
N GLU A 10 6.89 4.92 13.25
CA GLU A 10 6.53 5.32 14.61
C GLU A 10 6.08 4.12 15.47
N ALA A 11 5.33 3.17 14.90
CA ALA A 11 4.95 1.95 15.60
C ALA A 11 6.19 1.12 16.01
N GLU A 12 7.13 0.95 15.09
CA GLU A 12 8.39 0.25 15.34
C GLU A 12 9.24 0.93 16.41
N ASP A 13 9.37 2.27 16.36
CA ASP A 13 10.06 3.08 17.37
C ASP A 13 9.44 2.95 18.78
N ASN A 14 8.13 2.69 18.84
CA ASN A 14 7.40 2.42 20.09
C ASN A 14 7.38 0.94 20.50
N GLY A 15 8.18 0.09 19.84
CA GLY A 15 8.31 -1.34 20.15
C GLY A 15 7.17 -2.22 19.62
N VAL A 16 6.33 -1.69 18.73
CA VAL A 16 5.29 -2.47 18.04
C VAL A 16 5.84 -2.91 16.69
N GLU A 17 6.29 -4.16 16.63
CA GLU A 17 6.72 -4.78 15.37
C GLU A 17 5.50 -5.33 14.63
N LEU A 18 5.21 -4.77 13.45
CA LEU A 18 4.17 -5.26 12.55
C LEU A 18 4.82 -6.11 11.46
N ASP A 19 4.38 -7.35 11.29
CA ASP A 19 4.85 -8.15 10.17
C ASP A 19 4.38 -7.55 8.83
N VAL A 20 5.09 -7.89 7.75
CA VAL A 20 4.84 -7.33 6.41
C VAL A 20 3.40 -7.56 5.95
N ASN A 21 2.80 -8.72 6.24
CA ASN A 21 1.41 -8.98 5.81
C ASN A 21 0.43 -8.08 6.58
N THR A 22 0.67 -7.87 7.88
CA THR A 22 -0.13 -6.93 8.67
C THR A 22 -0.02 -5.50 8.14
N GLN A 23 1.19 -5.04 7.79
CA GLN A 23 1.38 -3.71 7.19
C GLN A 23 0.65 -3.59 5.85
N ILE A 24 0.72 -4.61 5.00
CA ILE A 24 0.03 -4.66 3.70
C ILE A 24 -1.50 -4.61 3.88
N GLU A 25 -2.05 -5.37 4.84
CA GLU A 25 -3.48 -5.34 5.14
C GLU A 25 -3.94 -3.97 5.65
N ILE A 26 -3.13 -3.29 6.48
CA ILE A 26 -3.42 -1.91 6.92
C ILE A 26 -3.47 -0.97 5.71
N VAL A 27 -2.50 -1.09 4.80
CA VAL A 27 -2.51 -0.30 3.56
C VAL A 27 -3.80 -0.55 2.79
N PHE A 28 -4.17 -1.81 2.51
CA PHE A 28 -5.39 -2.12 1.77
C PHE A 28 -6.67 -1.61 2.44
N LYS A 29 -6.76 -1.67 3.76
CA LYS A 29 -7.90 -1.14 4.53
C LYS A 29 -8.00 0.38 4.47
N SER A 30 -6.88 1.07 4.21
CA SER A 30 -6.83 2.53 4.11
C SER A 30 -7.14 3.08 2.70
N LEU A 31 -7.18 2.21 1.67
CA LEU A 31 -7.44 2.64 0.29
C LEU A 31 -8.93 2.91 0.06
N THR A 32 -9.22 3.81 -0.89
CA THR A 32 -10.58 4.07 -1.37
C THR A 32 -11.08 2.93 -2.26
N ASN A 33 -12.40 2.89 -2.53
CA ASN A 33 -13.02 1.89 -3.41
C ASN A 33 -12.47 1.90 -4.84
N GLU A 34 -11.83 2.99 -5.28
CA GLU A 34 -11.21 3.10 -6.60
C GLU A 34 -10.05 2.10 -6.77
N PHE A 35 -9.47 1.62 -5.68
CA PHE A 35 -8.38 0.64 -5.69
C PHE A 35 -8.87 -0.82 -5.61
N VAL A 36 -10.17 -1.09 -5.71
CA VAL A 36 -10.72 -2.46 -5.61
C VAL A 36 -10.12 -3.40 -6.68
N GLY A 37 -9.92 -2.91 -7.89
CA GLY A 37 -9.30 -3.67 -8.99
C GLY A 37 -7.83 -3.99 -8.74
N PHE A 38 -7.09 -3.05 -8.14
CA PHE A 38 -5.71 -3.26 -7.71
C PHE A 38 -5.63 -4.37 -6.66
N ARG A 39 -6.46 -4.32 -5.61
CA ARG A 39 -6.48 -5.33 -4.54
C ARG A 39 -6.83 -6.73 -5.08
N ALA A 40 -7.81 -6.82 -5.98
CA ALA A 40 -8.17 -8.09 -6.62
C ALA A 40 -6.98 -8.68 -7.40
N THR A 41 -6.26 -7.85 -8.15
CA THR A 41 -5.09 -8.26 -8.95
C THR A 41 -3.93 -8.71 -8.06
N TYR A 42 -3.67 -7.98 -6.97
CA TYR A 42 -2.65 -8.34 -5.98
C TYR A 42 -2.93 -9.72 -5.36
N ASN A 43 -4.18 -9.95 -4.90
CA ASN A 43 -4.59 -11.21 -4.29
C ASN A 43 -4.51 -12.39 -5.27
N LEU A 44 -4.90 -12.18 -6.53
CA LEU A 44 -4.83 -13.21 -7.58
C LEU A 44 -3.38 -13.55 -7.97
N GLY A 45 -2.49 -12.56 -7.97
CA GLY A 45 -1.10 -12.73 -8.38
C GLY A 45 -0.22 -13.43 -7.34
N ASN A 46 -0.73 -13.68 -6.12
CA ASN A 46 0.03 -14.18 -4.98
C ASN A 46 1.39 -13.46 -4.82
N LYS A 47 1.40 -12.14 -5.01
CA LYS A 47 2.63 -11.36 -5.02
C LYS A 47 3.11 -11.13 -3.59
N ALA A 48 4.20 -11.77 -3.21
CA ALA A 48 4.96 -11.40 -2.01
C ALA A 48 5.75 -10.11 -2.27
N LEU A 49 5.07 -8.97 -2.22
CA LEU A 49 5.70 -7.65 -2.33
C LEU A 49 6.26 -7.22 -0.98
N THR A 50 7.43 -6.60 -1.01
CA THR A 50 7.85 -5.72 0.09
C THR A 50 6.95 -4.49 0.17
N LEU A 51 6.86 -3.85 1.33
CA LEU A 51 6.04 -2.65 1.50
C LEU A 51 6.43 -1.55 0.49
N THR A 52 7.72 -1.35 0.25
CA THR A 52 8.23 -0.38 -0.73
C THR A 52 7.76 -0.69 -2.16
N GLN A 53 7.73 -1.96 -2.55
CA GLN A 53 7.22 -2.36 -3.88
C GLN A 53 5.71 -2.12 -3.98
N LEU A 54 4.95 -2.48 -2.94
CA LEU A 54 3.51 -2.21 -2.88
C LEU A 54 3.23 -0.71 -3.05
N MET A 55 3.97 0.15 -2.34
CA MET A 55 3.80 1.61 -2.43
C MET A 55 4.05 2.13 -3.86
N LYS A 56 5.10 1.65 -4.54
CA LYS A 56 5.39 2.04 -5.92
C LYS A 56 4.29 1.59 -6.89
N GLU A 57 3.80 0.37 -6.74
CA GLU A 57 2.69 -0.14 -7.57
C GLU A 57 1.40 0.67 -7.32
N LEU A 58 1.09 1.01 -6.06
CA LEU A 58 -0.05 1.85 -5.71
C LEU A 58 0.06 3.27 -6.31
N GLN A 59 1.25 3.88 -6.27
CA GLN A 59 1.47 5.21 -6.86
C GLN A 59 1.29 5.18 -8.37
N SER A 60 1.75 4.11 -9.00
CA SER A 60 1.58 3.90 -10.44
C SER A 60 0.10 3.72 -10.79
N TYR A 61 -0.65 2.98 -9.98
CA TYR A 61 -2.09 2.78 -10.16
C TYR A 61 -2.88 4.09 -9.96
N GLU A 62 -2.55 4.87 -8.94
CA GLU A 62 -3.14 6.20 -8.69
C GLU A 62 -2.93 7.13 -9.89
N LEU A 63 -1.72 7.14 -10.46
CA LEU A 63 -1.41 7.91 -11.67
C LEU A 63 -2.27 7.46 -12.86
N MET A 64 -2.50 6.15 -13.03
CA MET A 64 -3.38 5.63 -14.07
C MET A 64 -4.83 6.06 -13.87
N LEU A 65 -5.35 6.00 -12.64
CA LEU A 65 -6.71 6.47 -12.31
C LEU A 65 -6.88 7.96 -12.62
N ASN A 66 -5.85 8.77 -12.35
CA ASN A 66 -5.85 10.22 -12.60
C ASN A 66 -5.57 10.59 -14.07
N GLY A 67 -5.58 9.63 -15.00
CA GLY A 67 -5.38 9.87 -16.42
C GLY A 67 -3.95 10.29 -16.78
N GLY A 68 -2.95 9.85 -16.01
CA GLY A 68 -1.53 10.15 -16.24
C GLY A 68 -1.09 11.54 -15.80
N LYS A 69 -1.99 12.34 -15.19
CA LYS A 69 -1.63 13.64 -14.62
C LYS A 69 -1.12 13.43 -13.19
N SER A 70 0.13 13.79 -12.93
CA SER A 70 0.64 13.89 -11.57
C SER A 70 -0.13 15.00 -10.86
N VAL A 71 -0.74 14.67 -9.72
CA VAL A 71 -1.20 15.66 -8.73
C VAL A 71 0.02 16.26 -8.05
#